data_AF-A0A3B9P357-F1
#
_entry.id   AF-A0A3B9P357-F1
#
_cell.length_a   1.000
_cell.length_b   1.000
_cell.length_c   1.000
_cell.angle_alpha   90.00
_cell.angle_beta   90.00
_cell.angle_gamma   90.00
#
_symmetry.space_group_name_H-M   'P 1'
#
loop_
_entity.id
_entity.type
_entity.pdbx_description
1 polymer ?
#
loop_
_entity_poly.entity_id
_entity_poly.type
_entity_poly.pdbx_seq_one_letter_code
_entity_poly.pdbx_strand_id
1 'polypeptide(L)'
;AIAEGLAQRILSGDAPENLKDKTVYSLDMGALIAGAKYKGEFEERLKAVVKEVTSSDGNILLFIDEIHTLVGAGKSEGAMDAANILKPALARGELRAIGATTLDEFQKYFEK
;
A
#
# COMPACT_ATOMS: atom_id res chain seq x y z
N ALA A 1 -9.23 10.58 7.07
CA ALA A 1 -10.70 10.67 6.92
C ALA A 1 -11.33 9.40 6.35
N ILE A 2 -11.11 9.01 5.07
CA ILE A 2 -11.82 7.85 4.47
C ILE A 2 -11.32 6.49 4.98
N ALA A 3 -10.00 6.22 4.97
CA ALA A 3 -9.45 4.94 5.44
C ALA A 3 -9.72 4.71 6.94
N GLU A 4 -9.61 5.77 7.74
CA GLU A 4 -9.98 5.77 9.15
C GLU A 4 -11.47 5.51 9.36
N GLY A 5 -12.34 6.15 8.55
CA GLY A 5 -13.77 5.88 8.58
C GLY A 5 -14.10 4.42 8.23
N LEU A 6 -13.39 3.82 7.28
CA LEU A 6 -13.51 2.38 6.98
C LEU A 6 -13.10 1.53 8.20
N ALA A 7 -11.97 1.84 8.82
CA ALA A 7 -11.50 1.12 10.01
C ALA A 7 -12.51 1.22 11.17
N GLN A 8 -13.07 2.40 11.41
CA GLN A 8 -14.11 2.61 12.44
C GLN A 8 -15.37 1.80 12.14
N ARG A 9 -15.81 1.77 10.88
CA ARG A 9 -17.00 1.00 10.46
C ARG A 9 -16.80 -0.51 10.60
N ILE A 10 -15.61 -1.01 10.28
CA ILE A 10 -15.26 -2.42 10.53
C ILE A 10 -15.32 -2.72 12.03
N LEU A 11 -14.67 -1.87 12.86
CA LEU A 11 -14.66 -2.03 14.32
C LEU A 11 -16.07 -1.96 14.94
N SER A 12 -16.97 -1.13 14.39
CA SER A 12 -18.34 -1.01 14.87
C SER A 12 -19.27 -2.11 14.34
N GLY A 13 -18.77 -3.04 13.51
CA GLY A 13 -19.58 -4.07 12.85
C GLY A 13 -20.50 -3.53 11.75
N ASP A 14 -20.39 -2.24 11.40
CA ASP A 14 -21.10 -1.59 10.28
C ASP A 14 -20.30 -1.78 8.98
N ALA A 15 -19.99 -3.03 8.67
CA ALA A 15 -19.33 -3.43 7.44
C ALA A 15 -19.94 -4.73 6.91
N PRO A 16 -19.89 -4.96 5.60
CA PRO A 16 -20.22 -6.26 5.01
C PRO A 16 -19.46 -7.42 5.69
N GLU A 17 -20.06 -8.61 5.70
CA GLU A 17 -19.52 -9.78 6.41
C GLU A 17 -18.08 -10.11 6.00
N ASN A 18 -17.75 -9.93 4.72
CA ASN A 18 -16.41 -10.15 4.20
C ASN A 18 -15.37 -9.11 4.68
N LEU A 19 -15.74 -8.09 5.47
CA LEU A 19 -14.85 -7.05 6.00
C LEU A 19 -14.83 -6.99 7.54
N LYS A 20 -15.80 -7.60 8.24
CA LYS A 20 -15.97 -7.44 9.70
C LYS A 20 -14.77 -7.86 10.55
N ASP A 21 -13.98 -8.80 10.07
CA ASP A 21 -12.80 -9.31 10.81
C ASP A 21 -11.47 -8.79 10.23
N LYS A 22 -11.51 -7.81 9.33
CA LYS A 22 -10.30 -7.29 8.69
C LYS A 22 -9.69 -6.14 9.46
N THR A 23 -8.37 -6.10 9.53
CA THR A 23 -7.63 -4.98 10.11
C THR A 23 -7.08 -4.10 9.01
N VAL A 24 -7.36 -2.80 9.09
CA VAL A 24 -6.79 -1.82 8.16
C VAL A 24 -5.46 -1.32 8.73
N TYR A 25 -4.39 -1.46 7.96
CA TYR A 25 -3.07 -0.91 8.28
C TYR A 25 -2.71 0.18 7.26
N SER A 26 -2.10 1.27 7.72
CA SER A 26 -1.55 2.30 6.86
C SER A 26 -0.08 2.04 6.58
N LEU A 27 0.33 2.16 5.32
CA LEU A 27 1.74 2.19 4.95
C LEU A 27 2.33 3.57 5.23
N ASP A 28 3.28 3.64 6.16
CA ASP A 28 4.04 4.87 6.43
C ASP A 28 5.30 4.93 5.55
N MET A 29 5.22 5.74 4.49
CA MET A 29 6.34 5.97 3.58
C MET A 29 7.52 6.68 4.25
N GLY A 30 7.24 7.59 5.18
CA GLY A 30 8.26 8.30 5.94
C GLY A 30 9.07 7.34 6.80
N ALA A 31 8.41 6.40 7.49
CA ALA A 31 9.08 5.38 8.30
C ALA A 31 9.94 4.42 7.46
N LEU A 32 9.49 4.06 6.25
CA LEU A 32 10.27 3.20 5.36
C LEU A 32 11.55 3.88 4.87
N ILE A 33 11.47 5.15 4.52
CA ILE A 33 12.59 5.96 4.03
C ILE A 33 13.50 6.40 5.19
N ALA A 34 12.94 6.67 6.37
CA ALA A 34 13.68 7.11 7.55
C ALA A 34 14.71 6.06 7.96
N GLY A 35 15.98 6.40 7.83
CA GLY A 35 17.09 5.51 8.14
C GLY A 35 17.41 4.47 7.06
N ALA A 36 16.79 4.54 5.87
CA ALA A 36 17.31 3.88 4.69
C ALA A 36 18.43 4.75 4.10
N LYS A 37 19.69 4.30 4.21
CA LYS A 37 20.85 5.02 3.68
C LYS A 37 21.02 4.84 2.18
N TYR A 38 20.49 3.74 1.66
CA TYR A 38 20.58 3.36 0.26
C TYR A 38 19.25 2.76 -0.23
N LYS A 39 19.01 2.83 -1.54
CA LYS A 39 17.78 2.34 -2.19
C LYS A 39 17.40 0.90 -1.80
N GLY A 40 18.39 0.01 -1.69
CA GLY A 40 18.17 -1.40 -1.36
C GLY A 40 17.53 -1.61 0.02
N GLU A 41 17.87 -0.80 1.02
CA GLU A 41 17.34 -0.94 2.38
C GLU A 41 15.84 -0.65 2.44
N PHE A 42 15.39 0.37 1.70
CA PHE A 42 13.97 0.63 1.56
C PHE A 42 13.25 -0.52 0.86
N GLU A 43 13.82 -1.07 -0.22
CA GLU A 43 13.19 -2.17 -0.96
C GLU A 43 13.04 -3.41 -0.07
N GLU A 44 14.03 -3.71 0.76
CA GLU A 44 13.98 -4.79 1.75
C GLU A 44 12.89 -4.55 2.80
N ARG A 45 12.79 -3.32 3.32
CA ARG A 45 11.73 -2.95 4.28
C ARG A 45 10.35 -3.06 3.65
N LEU A 46 10.16 -2.58 2.42
CA LEU A 46 8.90 -2.69 1.71
C LEU A 46 8.54 -4.16 1.45
N LYS A 47 9.51 -4.99 1.04
CA LYS A 47 9.32 -6.44 0.90
C LYS A 47 8.89 -7.09 2.23
N ALA A 48 9.47 -6.68 3.35
CA ALA A 48 9.09 -7.18 4.67
C ALA A 48 7.63 -6.81 5.01
N VAL A 49 7.20 -5.59 4.73
CA VAL A 49 5.80 -5.17 4.92
C VAL A 49 4.86 -5.98 4.02
N VAL A 50 5.18 -6.14 2.74
CA VAL A 50 4.37 -6.94 1.81
C VAL A 50 4.29 -8.40 2.29
N LYS A 51 5.38 -8.96 2.79
CA LYS A 51 5.41 -10.32 3.35
C LYS A 51 4.49 -10.44 4.57
N GLU A 52 4.52 -9.48 5.49
CA GLU A 52 3.65 -9.47 6.67
C GLU A 52 2.17 -9.43 6.27
N VAL A 53 1.81 -8.53 5.36
CA VAL A 53 0.42 -8.40 4.88
C VAL A 53 -0.04 -9.66 4.16
N THR A 54 0.78 -10.22 3.28
CA THR A 54 0.43 -11.44 2.52
C THR A 54 0.36 -12.69 3.41
N SER A 55 1.18 -12.75 4.47
CA SER A 55 1.14 -13.83 5.47
C SER A 55 -0.07 -13.76 6.40
N SER A 56 -0.84 -12.66 6.36
CA SER A 56 -2.07 -12.51 7.15
C SER A 56 -3.27 -13.28 6.59
N ASP A 57 -3.10 -14.03 5.50
CA ASP A 57 -4.16 -14.77 4.79
C ASP A 57 -5.37 -13.89 4.44
N GLY A 58 -5.09 -12.63 4.07
CA GLY A 58 -6.08 -11.65 3.67
C GLY A 58 -6.81 -10.96 4.82
N ASN A 59 -6.41 -11.17 6.07
CA ASN A 59 -6.97 -10.46 7.23
C ASN A 59 -6.54 -8.98 7.27
N ILE A 60 -5.39 -8.63 6.69
CA ILE A 60 -4.94 -7.25 6.59
C ILE A 60 -5.39 -6.61 5.27
N LEU A 61 -5.96 -5.41 5.38
CA LEU A 61 -6.17 -4.46 4.28
C LEU A 61 -5.09 -3.37 4.39
N LEU A 62 -4.19 -3.31 3.41
CA LEU A 62 -3.14 -2.30 3.38
C LEU A 62 -3.65 -1.02 2.71
N PHE A 63 -3.72 0.06 3.45
CA PHE A 63 -3.96 1.40 2.93
C PHE A 63 -2.64 2.06 2.53
N ILE A 64 -2.58 2.59 1.32
CA ILE A 64 -1.42 3.29 0.76
C ILE A 64 -1.88 4.67 0.34
N ASP A 65 -1.51 5.68 1.12
CA ASP A 65 -1.71 7.06 0.70
C ASP A 65 -0.72 7.45 -0.38
N GLU A 66 -1.11 8.37 -1.24
CA GLU A 66 -0.33 8.83 -2.40
C GLU A 66 0.28 7.65 -3.20
N ILE A 67 -0.52 6.64 -3.55
CA ILE A 67 -0.03 5.40 -4.16
C ILE A 67 0.78 5.61 -5.45
N HIS A 68 0.55 6.73 -6.14
CA HIS A 68 1.33 7.15 -7.29
C HIS A 68 2.81 7.36 -6.97
N THR A 69 3.20 7.62 -5.72
CA THR A 69 4.60 7.74 -5.30
C THR A 69 5.35 6.40 -5.44
N LEU A 70 4.65 5.27 -5.29
CA LEU A 70 5.21 3.92 -5.47
C LEU A 70 5.31 3.47 -6.93
N VAL A 71 4.51 4.10 -7.81
CA VAL A 71 4.44 3.77 -9.24
C VAL A 71 5.24 4.77 -10.09
N GLY A 72 5.25 6.02 -9.67
CA GLY A 72 5.70 7.19 -10.41
C GLY A 72 7.07 7.73 -10.00
N ALA A 73 7.75 7.13 -9.02
CA ALA A 73 9.08 7.55 -8.60
C ALA A 73 10.10 7.59 -9.77
N GLY A 74 9.79 6.93 -10.89
CA GLY A 74 10.50 6.85 -12.18
C GLY A 74 11.09 8.12 -12.81
N LYS A 75 10.65 9.33 -12.43
CA LYS A 75 11.05 10.58 -13.11
C LYS A 75 12.15 11.40 -12.40
N SER A 76 12.55 10.97 -11.21
CA SER A 76 13.71 11.54 -10.49
C SER A 76 14.80 10.49 -10.43
N GLU A 77 16.09 10.85 -10.50
CA GLU A 77 17.26 9.93 -10.54
C GLU A 77 17.37 8.91 -9.37
N GLY A 78 16.41 8.89 -8.43
CA GLY A 78 16.28 7.94 -7.32
C GLY A 78 15.06 7.02 -7.37
N ALA A 79 14.36 6.96 -8.50
CA ALA A 79 13.13 6.19 -8.70
C ALA A 79 13.12 4.77 -8.09
N MET A 80 12.43 4.61 -6.96
CA MET A 80 12.06 3.30 -6.43
C MET A 80 10.97 2.70 -7.30
N ASP A 81 11.26 1.61 -7.99
CA ASP A 81 10.23 0.81 -8.66
C ASP A 81 9.57 -0.13 -7.64
N ALA A 82 8.99 0.48 -6.60
CA ALA A 82 8.22 -0.22 -5.58
C ALA A 82 7.02 -0.97 -6.21
N ALA A 83 6.53 -0.48 -7.35
CA ALA A 83 5.52 -1.17 -8.14
C ALA A 83 5.93 -2.60 -8.52
N ASN A 84 7.19 -2.87 -8.85
CA ASN A 84 7.64 -4.25 -9.14
C ASN A 84 7.62 -5.18 -7.92
N ILE A 85 7.71 -4.62 -6.70
CA ILE A 85 7.57 -5.39 -5.46
C ILE A 85 6.09 -5.72 -5.21
N LEU A 86 5.19 -4.77 -5.47
CA LEU A 86 3.75 -4.90 -5.17
C LEU A 86 2.98 -5.69 -6.24
N LYS A 87 3.28 -5.48 -7.53
CA LYS A 87 2.55 -6.06 -8.68
C LYS A 87 2.34 -7.58 -8.58
N PRO A 88 3.34 -8.40 -8.24
CA PRO A 88 3.14 -9.85 -8.16
C PRO A 88 2.12 -10.26 -7.10
N ALA A 89 2.18 -9.66 -5.91
CA ALA A 89 1.27 -9.97 -4.81
C ALA A 89 -0.16 -9.45 -5.08
N LEU A 90 -0.29 -8.29 -5.74
CA LEU A 90 -1.57 -7.77 -6.22
C LEU A 90 -2.19 -8.68 -7.28
N ALA A 91 -1.41 -9.11 -8.28
CA ALA A 91 -1.87 -9.95 -9.38
C ALA A 91 -2.35 -11.34 -8.91
N ARG A 92 -1.73 -11.88 -7.85
CA ARG A 92 -2.15 -13.14 -7.22
C ARG A 92 -3.33 -12.98 -6.26
N GLY A 93 -3.73 -11.76 -5.92
CA GLY A 93 -4.78 -11.49 -4.93
C GLY A 93 -4.37 -11.73 -3.48
N GLU A 94 -3.07 -11.94 -3.22
CA GLU A 94 -2.49 -12.15 -1.89
C GLU A 94 -2.41 -10.83 -1.11
N LEU A 95 -2.14 -9.73 -1.81
CA LEU A 95 -2.11 -8.39 -1.23
C LEU A 95 -3.44 -7.70 -1.48
N ARG A 96 -4.22 -7.49 -0.42
CA ARG A 96 -5.43 -6.64 -0.46
C ARG A 96 -5.04 -5.22 -0.06
N ALA A 97 -5.09 -4.30 -1.02
CA ALA A 97 -4.70 -2.93 -0.78
C ALA A 97 -5.75 -1.91 -1.27
N ILE A 98 -5.76 -0.74 -0.63
CA ILE A 98 -6.54 0.43 -1.01
C ILE A 98 -5.53 1.55 -1.25
N GLY A 99 -5.44 2.04 -2.48
CA GLY A 99 -4.59 3.17 -2.84
C GLY A 99 -5.38 4.47 -2.91
N ALA A 100 -4.84 5.56 -2.36
CA ALA A 100 -5.37 6.91 -2.53
C ALA A 100 -4.43 7.74 -3.42
N THR A 101 -5.00 8.55 -4.31
CA THR A 101 -4.26 9.47 -5.17
C THR A 101 -5.20 10.58 -5.66
N THR A 102 -4.64 11.68 -6.16
CA THR A 102 -5.41 12.69 -6.89
C THR A 102 -5.74 12.20 -8.31
N LEU A 103 -6.74 12.81 -8.94
CA LEU A 103 -7.14 12.49 -10.32
C LEU A 103 -6.00 12.73 -11.31
N ASP A 104 -5.30 13.86 -11.19
CA ASP A 104 -4.19 14.22 -12.08
C ASP A 104 -3.06 13.20 -12.00
N GLU A 105 -2.72 12.72 -10.80
CA GLU A 105 -1.67 11.71 -10.63
C GLU A 105 -2.14 10.31 -11.04
N PHE A 106 -3.44 10.00 -10.91
CA PHE A 106 -4.00 8.79 -11.48
C PHE A 106 -3.85 8.78 -13.01
N GLN A 107 -4.28 9.85 -13.68
CA GLN A 107 -4.16 10.00 -15.14
C GLN A 107 -2.71 9.91 -15.62
N LYS A 108 -1.77 10.48 -14.86
CA LYS A 108 -0.36 10.53 -15.23
C LYS A 108 0.39 9.22 -15.02
N TYR A 109 0.05 8.44 -14.00
CA TYR A 109 0.83 7.27 -13.59
C TYR A 109 0.13 5.91 -13.76
N PHE A 110 -1.21 5.89 -13.80
CA PHE A 110 -1.99 4.66 -13.88
C PHE A 110 -2.81 4.54 -15.17
N GLU A 111 -3.24 5.66 -15.74
CA GLU A 111 -4.02 5.68 -16.97
C GLU A 111 -3.09 5.74 -18.20
N LYS A 112 -3.14 4.70 -19.04
CA LYS A 112 -2.53 4.65 -20.37
C LYS A 112 -3.41 3.84 -21.30
#